data_AF-A0A6A6WNB3-F1
#
_entry.id   AF-A0A6A6WNB3-F1
#
_cell.length_a   1.000
_cell.length_b   1.000
_cell.length_c   1.000
_cell.angle_alpha   90.00
_cell.angle_beta   90.00
_cell.angle_gamma   90.00
#
_symmetry.space_group_name_H-M   'P 1'
#
loop_
_entity.id
_entity.type
_entity.pdbx_description
1 polymer ?
#
loop_
_entity_poly.entity_id
_entity_poly.type
_entity_poly.pdbx_seq_one_letter_code
_entity_poly.pdbx_strand_id
1 'polypeptide(L)'
;VSRCGGRMHDLLGTRCDPYVSTVLTGTQYDYHCHSNLTRAILPFHLAESDVHDVVNIFQVTGLDAAGRYFMEASPCTSSSYITFFAEQDLLVALSTCPGGDLSAWGWAAGEGARMKKTCRPIKAEVWEVEESVREEVLKGWKREEVSGYTGGHGMGRPVGEGQV
;
A
#
# COMPACT_ATOMS: atom_id res chain seq x y z
N VAL A 1 17.42 -8.00 6.06
CA VAL A 1 17.43 -8.76 4.78
C VAL A 1 17.46 -10.24 5.13
N SER A 2 16.54 -11.04 4.60
CA SER A 2 16.47 -12.48 4.88
C SER A 2 17.63 -13.23 4.20
N ARG A 3 17.75 -14.54 4.48
CA ARG A 3 18.71 -15.43 3.80
C ARG A 3 18.52 -15.45 2.29
N CYS A 4 17.28 -15.28 1.81
CA CYS A 4 16.92 -15.29 0.40
C CYS A 4 16.99 -13.90 -0.25
N GLY A 5 17.41 -12.87 0.48
CA GLY A 5 17.46 -11.49 -0.02
C GLY A 5 16.19 -10.67 0.23
N GLY A 6 15.19 -11.23 0.92
CA GLY A 6 13.91 -10.59 1.19
C GLY A 6 14.02 -9.40 2.15
N ARG A 7 13.16 -8.39 1.98
CA ARG A 7 13.06 -7.19 2.81
C ARG A 7 11.61 -6.94 3.23
N MET A 8 11.43 -6.25 4.36
CA MET A 8 10.11 -5.87 4.87
C MET A 8 9.63 -4.55 4.28
N HIS A 9 8.30 -4.35 4.30
CA HIS A 9 7.62 -3.14 3.85
C HIS A 9 7.79 -2.92 2.34
N ASP A 10 7.27 -3.87 1.58
CA ASP A 10 7.55 -3.97 0.15
C ASP A 10 6.82 -2.91 -0.69
N LEU A 11 7.51 -2.41 -1.71
CA LEU A 11 7.03 -1.49 -2.74
C LEU A 11 7.10 -2.09 -4.17
N LEU A 12 7.58 -3.33 -4.31
CA LEU A 12 7.71 -4.02 -5.59
C LEU A 12 6.38 -4.64 -6.04
N GLY A 13 5.60 -5.18 -5.08
CA GLY A 13 4.28 -5.73 -5.35
C GLY A 13 3.20 -4.65 -5.48
N THR A 14 2.15 -4.96 -6.24
CA THR A 14 1.00 -4.07 -6.43
C THR A 14 -0.03 -4.23 -5.31
N ARG A 15 -0.80 -5.33 -5.31
CA ARG A 15 -1.74 -5.81 -4.28
C ARG A 15 -2.37 -7.11 -4.78
N CYS A 16 -2.86 -7.97 -3.88
CA CYS A 16 -3.72 -9.06 -4.33
C CYS A 16 -5.07 -8.49 -4.82
N ASP A 17 -5.56 -9.02 -5.94
CA ASP A 17 -6.72 -8.48 -6.64
C ASP A 17 -7.61 -9.58 -7.23
N PRO A 18 -8.93 -9.32 -7.39
CA PRO A 18 -9.87 -10.31 -7.91
C PRO A 18 -9.65 -10.63 -9.39
N TYR A 19 -9.04 -9.73 -10.16
CA TYR A 19 -8.87 -9.88 -11.60
C TYR A 19 -7.80 -10.94 -11.91
N VAL A 20 -6.63 -10.82 -11.30
CA VAL A 20 -5.54 -11.82 -11.42
C VAL A 20 -6.00 -13.16 -10.88
N SER A 21 -6.72 -13.18 -9.74
CA SER A 21 -7.28 -14.43 -9.19
C SER A 21 -8.23 -15.12 -10.16
N THR A 22 -9.10 -14.34 -10.82
CA THR A 22 -10.00 -14.84 -11.87
C THR A 22 -9.22 -15.41 -13.05
N VAL A 23 -8.21 -14.69 -13.55
CA VAL A 23 -7.40 -15.13 -14.70
C VAL A 23 -6.63 -16.42 -14.39
N LEU A 24 -6.05 -16.54 -13.19
CA LEU A 24 -5.19 -17.66 -12.82
C LEU A 24 -5.96 -18.90 -12.37
N THR A 25 -7.11 -18.72 -11.69
CA THR A 25 -7.82 -19.83 -11.02
C THR A 25 -9.28 -19.99 -11.44
N GLY A 26 -9.84 -19.02 -12.16
CA GLY A 26 -11.28 -18.95 -12.45
C GLY A 26 -12.16 -18.58 -11.24
N THR A 27 -11.57 -18.33 -10.06
CA THR A 27 -12.32 -18.08 -8.82
C THR A 27 -12.72 -16.61 -8.71
N GLN A 28 -13.99 -16.36 -8.38
CA GLN A 28 -14.47 -15.04 -7.96
C GLN A 28 -14.35 -14.89 -6.44
N TYR A 29 -13.62 -13.89 -5.96
CA TYR A 29 -13.45 -13.62 -4.54
C TYR A 29 -13.31 -12.12 -4.26
N ASP A 30 -14.20 -11.59 -3.42
CA ASP A 30 -14.37 -10.13 -3.23
C ASP A 30 -13.60 -9.54 -2.03
N TYR A 31 -12.79 -10.33 -1.34
CA TYR A 31 -12.08 -9.88 -0.12
C TYR A 31 -10.55 -9.80 -0.30
N HIS A 32 -10.11 -9.70 -1.55
CA HIS A 32 -8.74 -9.29 -1.88
C HIS A 32 -8.46 -7.87 -1.41
N CYS A 33 -7.17 -7.52 -1.23
CA CYS A 33 -6.75 -6.18 -0.81
C CYS A 33 -7.29 -5.10 -1.73
N HIS A 34 -7.26 -5.32 -3.05
CA HIS A 34 -7.86 -4.43 -4.02
C HIS A 34 -9.31 -4.09 -3.67
N SER A 35 -10.18 -5.09 -3.57
CA SER A 35 -11.61 -4.90 -3.27
C SER A 35 -11.85 -4.31 -1.87
N ASN A 36 -11.03 -4.68 -0.88
CA ASN A 36 -11.10 -4.12 0.47
C ASN A 36 -10.81 -2.61 0.46
N LEU A 37 -9.75 -2.19 -0.25
CA LEU A 37 -9.37 -0.79 -0.38
C LEU A 37 -10.41 0.00 -1.17
N THR A 38 -10.90 -0.54 -2.27
CA THR A 38 -11.98 0.08 -3.06
C THR A 38 -13.16 0.41 -2.15
N ARG A 39 -13.67 -0.57 -1.38
CA ARG A 39 -14.79 -0.33 -0.45
C ARG A 39 -14.45 0.67 0.66
N ALA A 40 -13.21 0.69 1.14
CA ALA A 40 -12.79 1.60 2.20
C ALA A 40 -12.77 3.07 1.76
N ILE A 41 -12.50 3.34 0.49
CA ILE A 41 -12.42 4.71 -0.04
C ILE A 41 -13.74 5.25 -0.61
N LEU A 42 -14.72 4.40 -0.93
CA LEU A 42 -16.03 4.83 -1.45
C LEU A 42 -16.72 5.92 -0.59
N PRO A 43 -16.71 5.86 0.76
CA PRO A 43 -17.32 6.90 1.59
C PRO A 43 -16.69 8.29 1.44
N PHE A 44 -15.49 8.36 0.85
CA PHE A 44 -14.75 9.60 0.59
C PHE A 44 -14.91 10.09 -0.86
N HIS A 45 -15.93 9.61 -1.57
CA HIS A 45 -16.24 9.98 -2.96
C HIS A 45 -15.15 9.64 -3.97
N LEU A 46 -14.34 8.63 -3.67
CA LEU A 46 -13.36 8.05 -4.56
C LEU A 46 -13.91 6.79 -5.24
N ALA A 47 -13.32 6.42 -6.37
CA ALA A 47 -13.66 5.27 -7.17
C ALA A 47 -12.56 4.20 -7.14
N GLU A 48 -12.87 3.01 -7.67
CA GLU A 48 -11.89 1.91 -7.77
C GLU A 48 -10.58 2.33 -8.48
N SER A 49 -10.67 3.22 -9.46
CA SER A 49 -9.50 3.75 -10.19
C SER A 49 -8.56 4.59 -9.32
N ASP A 50 -9.02 5.08 -8.19
CA ASP A 50 -8.19 5.82 -7.23
C ASP A 50 -7.38 4.88 -6.32
N VAL A 51 -7.68 3.57 -6.32
CA VAL A 51 -6.86 2.56 -5.63
C VAL A 51 -5.59 2.29 -6.43
N HIS A 52 -4.46 2.75 -5.91
CA HIS A 52 -3.13 2.57 -6.49
C HIS A 52 -2.40 1.36 -5.90
N ASP A 53 -1.17 1.13 -6.39
CA ASP A 53 -0.26 0.13 -5.84
C ASP A 53 0.11 0.48 -4.39
N VAL A 54 0.30 -0.55 -3.55
CA VAL A 54 0.29 -0.39 -2.09
C VAL A 54 1.70 -0.43 -1.51
N VAL A 55 1.84 0.15 -0.32
CA VAL A 55 2.93 -0.21 0.58
C VAL A 55 2.53 -1.50 1.30
N ASN A 56 3.22 -2.60 1.02
CA ASN A 56 2.95 -3.90 1.62
C ASN A 56 3.58 -3.98 3.02
N ILE A 57 2.94 -3.32 3.99
CA ILE A 57 3.40 -3.23 5.38
C ILE A 57 3.52 -4.64 5.99
N PHE A 58 4.65 -4.92 6.64
CA PHE A 58 5.01 -6.20 7.27
C PHE A 58 5.23 -7.39 6.33
N GLN A 59 4.98 -7.24 5.02
CA GLN A 59 5.27 -8.29 4.05
C GLN A 59 6.77 -8.39 3.80
N VAL A 60 7.29 -9.62 3.69
CA VAL A 60 8.69 -9.89 3.30
C VAL A 60 8.73 -10.38 1.87
N THR A 61 9.45 -9.66 1.00
CA THR A 61 9.51 -9.98 -0.42
C THR A 61 10.88 -9.66 -1.00
N GLY A 62 11.15 -10.17 -2.20
CA GLY A 62 12.34 -9.83 -2.96
C GLY A 62 12.28 -10.35 -4.39
N LEU A 63 13.39 -10.16 -5.10
CA LEU A 63 13.61 -10.74 -6.43
C LEU A 63 14.70 -11.79 -6.32
N ASP A 64 14.46 -12.96 -6.92
CA ASP A 64 15.49 -14.00 -7.00
C ASP A 64 16.53 -13.69 -8.08
N ALA A 65 17.53 -14.57 -8.25
CA ALA A 65 18.60 -14.39 -9.24
C ALA A 65 18.10 -14.30 -10.69
N ALA A 66 16.87 -14.75 -10.98
CA ALA A 66 16.22 -14.65 -12.29
C ALA A 66 15.27 -13.45 -12.38
N GLY A 67 15.21 -12.60 -11.35
CA GLY A 67 14.33 -11.44 -11.30
C GLY A 67 12.86 -11.78 -11.00
N ARG A 68 12.56 -12.98 -10.50
CA ARG A 68 11.19 -13.37 -10.16
C ARG A 68 10.83 -12.92 -8.76
N TYR A 69 9.64 -12.36 -8.62
CA TYR A 69 9.10 -11.92 -7.34
C TYR A 69 8.78 -13.12 -6.44
N PHE A 70 9.26 -13.07 -5.19
CA PHE A 70 8.96 -14.07 -4.18
C PHE A 70 8.50 -13.42 -2.87
N MET A 71 7.84 -14.22 -2.04
CA MET A 71 7.35 -13.84 -0.72
C MET A 71 7.85 -14.82 0.34
N GLU A 72 8.10 -14.32 1.54
CA GLU A 72 8.44 -15.11 2.73
C GLU A 72 7.46 -14.83 3.87
N ALA A 73 7.41 -15.74 4.84
CA ALA A 73 6.62 -15.55 6.05
C ALA A 73 7.08 -14.29 6.78
N SER A 74 6.11 -13.46 7.18
CA SER A 74 6.40 -12.27 7.97
C SER A 74 6.97 -12.64 9.35
N PRO A 75 8.06 -12.02 9.81
CA PRO A 75 8.59 -12.21 11.15
C PRO A 75 7.85 -11.37 12.20
N CYS A 76 6.86 -10.57 11.79
CA CYS A 76 6.18 -9.64 12.66
C CYS A 76 5.36 -10.35 13.75
N THR A 77 5.41 -9.78 14.94
CA THR A 77 4.69 -10.22 16.13
C THR A 77 3.62 -9.19 16.51
N SER A 78 2.81 -9.48 17.53
CA SER A 78 1.84 -8.53 18.08
C SER A 78 2.46 -7.27 18.70
N SER A 79 3.78 -7.24 18.90
CA SER A 79 4.51 -6.07 19.39
C SER A 79 5.19 -5.28 18.25
N SER A 80 5.10 -5.75 17.01
CA SER A 80 5.68 -5.07 15.86
C SER A 80 4.79 -3.90 15.43
N TYR A 81 5.40 -2.74 15.20
CA TYR A 81 4.71 -1.55 14.70
C TYR A 81 5.60 -0.76 13.74
N ILE A 82 4.98 0.10 12.96
CA ILE A 82 5.63 1.13 12.16
C ILE A 82 4.90 2.44 12.43
N THR A 83 5.65 3.52 12.54
CA THR A 83 5.12 4.86 12.79
C THR A 83 5.47 5.75 11.61
N PHE A 84 4.49 6.53 11.17
CA PHE A 84 4.65 7.51 10.10
C PHE A 84 4.40 8.90 10.67
N PHE A 85 5.16 9.88 10.19
CA PHE A 85 4.86 11.29 10.38
C PHE A 85 4.13 11.80 9.13
N ALA A 86 2.94 12.37 9.31
CA ALA A 86 2.15 12.89 8.20
C ALA A 86 2.65 14.29 7.82
N GLU A 87 3.42 14.40 6.75
CA GLU A 87 3.93 15.69 6.25
C GLU A 87 2.84 16.57 5.60
N GLN A 88 1.70 15.97 5.26
CA GLN A 88 0.53 16.63 4.71
C GLN A 88 -0.75 15.96 5.23
N ASP A 89 -1.91 16.51 4.88
CA ASP A 89 -3.20 15.90 5.24
C ASP A 89 -3.40 14.66 4.38
N LEU A 90 -3.70 13.52 5.01
CA LEU A 90 -3.76 12.23 4.33
C LEU A 90 -5.10 11.54 4.59
N LEU A 91 -5.64 10.93 3.54
CA LEU A 91 -6.61 9.84 3.67
C LEU A 91 -5.83 8.52 3.59
N VAL A 92 -5.84 7.74 4.67
CA VAL A 92 -5.15 6.45 4.74
C VAL A 92 -6.17 5.32 4.78
N ALA A 93 -6.16 4.46 3.76
CA ALA A 93 -6.92 3.22 3.72
C ALA A 93 -5.99 2.02 3.99
N LEU A 94 -6.39 1.12 4.89
CA LEU A 94 -5.65 -0.09 5.21
C LEU A 94 -6.50 -1.33 4.93
N SER A 95 -5.87 -2.36 4.36
CA SER A 95 -6.49 -3.68 4.18
C SER A 95 -5.69 -4.74 4.93
N THR A 96 -6.36 -5.54 5.76
CA THR A 96 -5.77 -6.75 6.32
C THR A 96 -5.81 -7.85 5.26
N CYS A 97 -4.65 -8.12 4.64
CA CYS A 97 -4.53 -9.05 3.53
C CYS A 97 -5.07 -10.45 3.89
N PRO A 98 -5.92 -11.08 3.06
CA PRO A 98 -6.41 -12.44 3.29
C PRO A 98 -5.30 -13.50 3.22
N GLY A 99 -4.11 -13.13 2.72
CA GLY A 99 -2.90 -13.94 2.76
C GLY A 99 -2.30 -14.12 4.16
N GLY A 100 -2.75 -13.33 5.13
CA GLY A 100 -2.24 -13.35 6.50
C GLY A 100 -0.76 -12.98 6.56
N ASP A 101 0.02 -13.77 7.29
CA ASP A 101 1.48 -13.63 7.42
C ASP A 101 2.27 -14.24 6.26
N LEU A 102 1.59 -14.81 5.25
CA LEU A 102 2.20 -15.56 4.14
C LEU A 102 3.06 -16.76 4.60
N SER A 103 2.78 -17.36 5.76
CA SER A 103 3.43 -18.62 6.17
C SER A 103 2.75 -19.85 5.57
N ALA A 104 1.49 -19.70 5.15
CA ALA A 104 0.65 -20.77 4.60
C ALA A 104 0.06 -20.39 3.22
N TRP A 105 0.80 -19.60 2.44
CA TRP A 105 0.33 -19.14 1.12
C TRP A 105 0.47 -20.22 0.05
N GLY A 106 -0.46 -20.22 -0.91
CA GLY A 106 -0.41 -21.13 -2.05
C GLY A 106 -1.49 -20.81 -3.09
N TRP A 107 -1.23 -21.18 -4.35
CA TRP A 107 -2.13 -20.96 -5.49
C TRP A 107 -3.19 -22.07 -5.68
N ALA A 108 -3.07 -23.17 -4.95
CA ALA A 108 -3.93 -24.33 -5.13
C ALA A 108 -5.33 -24.12 -4.51
N ALA A 109 -6.34 -24.74 -5.12
CA ALA A 109 -7.70 -24.73 -4.60
C ALA A 109 -7.75 -25.24 -3.14
N GLY A 110 -8.35 -24.45 -2.24
CA GLY A 110 -8.47 -24.78 -0.81
C GLY A 110 -7.42 -24.16 0.11
N GLU A 111 -6.31 -23.61 -0.42
CA GLU A 111 -5.27 -22.97 0.39
C GLU A 111 -5.72 -21.64 1.05
N GLY A 112 -6.75 -20.98 0.49
CA GLY A 112 -7.34 -19.77 1.07
C GLY A 112 -7.83 -19.93 2.52
N ALA A 113 -8.31 -21.12 2.89
CA ALA A 113 -8.74 -21.39 4.27
C ALA A 113 -7.55 -21.45 5.25
N ARG A 114 -6.34 -21.77 4.79
CA ARG A 114 -5.13 -21.83 5.62
C ARG A 114 -4.57 -20.43 5.82
N MET A 115 -4.49 -19.62 4.76
CA MET A 115 -4.10 -18.21 4.84
C MET A 115 -5.01 -17.42 5.80
N LYS A 116 -6.33 -17.66 5.74
CA LYS A 116 -7.28 -17.01 6.64
C LYS A 116 -7.01 -17.29 8.13
N LYS A 117 -6.43 -18.44 8.47
CA LYS A 117 -6.07 -18.79 9.87
C LYS A 117 -4.89 -17.97 10.39
N THR A 118 -4.06 -17.41 9.52
CA THR A 118 -2.94 -16.53 9.91
C THR A 118 -3.27 -15.05 9.74
N CYS A 119 -4.47 -14.71 9.25
CA CYS A 119 -4.95 -13.33 9.21
C CYS A 119 -5.17 -12.77 10.63
N ARG A 120 -4.71 -11.55 10.85
CA ARG A 120 -4.85 -10.81 12.11
C ARG A 120 -5.33 -9.40 11.82
N PRO A 121 -6.11 -8.78 12.73
CA PRO A 121 -6.46 -7.37 12.60
C PRO A 121 -5.19 -6.50 12.71
N ILE A 122 -5.16 -5.39 11.98
CA ILE A 122 -4.15 -4.34 12.11
C ILE A 122 -4.77 -3.19 12.89
N LYS A 123 -4.07 -2.71 13.91
CA LYS A 123 -4.47 -1.52 14.67
C LYS A 123 -3.79 -0.30 14.04
N ALA A 124 -4.59 0.73 13.73
CA ALA A 124 -4.10 2.05 13.34
C ALA A 124 -4.42 3.03 14.46
N GLU A 125 -3.44 3.83 14.85
CA GLU A 125 -3.56 4.87 15.86
C GLU A 125 -3.08 6.18 15.25
N VAL A 126 -3.82 7.25 15.51
CA VAL A 126 -3.47 8.61 15.07
C VAL A 126 -3.14 9.38 16.33
N TRP A 127 -1.94 9.96 16.35
CA TRP A 127 -1.45 10.79 17.45
C TRP A 127 -1.18 12.19 16.93
N GLU A 128 -1.38 13.17 17.81
CA GLU A 128 -1.03 14.56 17.57
C GLU A 128 0.15 14.93 18.48
N VAL A 129 1.08 15.74 17.97
CA VAL A 129 2.20 16.24 18.78
C VAL A 129 1.61 17.10 19.90
N GLU A 130 2.02 16.81 21.14
CA GLU A 130 1.55 17.53 22.33
C GLU A 130 1.86 19.03 22.20
N GLU A 131 0.87 19.86 22.51
CA GLU A 131 0.94 21.32 22.36
C GLU A 131 2.14 21.93 23.09
N SER A 132 2.46 21.40 24.28
CA SER A 132 3.54 21.91 25.14
C SER A 132 4.95 21.79 24.53
N VAL A 133 5.16 20.85 23.60
CA VAL A 133 6.46 20.58 22.96
C VAL A 133 6.44 20.81 21.44
N ARG A 134 5.28 21.13 20.87
CA ARG A 134 5.06 21.23 19.43
C ARG A 134 6.00 22.20 18.74
N GLU A 135 6.16 23.41 19.28
CA GLU A 135 7.04 24.43 18.70
C GLU A 135 8.50 23.99 18.67
N GLU A 136 8.95 23.26 19.70
CA GLU A 136 10.31 22.76 19.80
C GLU A 136 10.56 21.60 18.82
N VAL A 137 9.66 20.60 18.81
CA VAL A 137 9.81 19.39 18.00
C VAL A 137 9.65 19.68 16.51
N LEU A 138 8.77 20.62 16.14
CA LEU A 138 8.55 21.01 14.74
C LEU A 138 9.41 22.21 14.33
N LYS A 139 10.42 22.60 15.13
CA LYS A 139 11.28 23.73 14.82
C LYS A 139 11.99 23.54 13.48
N GLY A 140 11.69 24.41 12.53
CA GLY A 140 12.29 24.39 11.20
C GLY A 140 11.63 23.40 10.22
N TRP A 141 10.68 22.58 10.68
CA TRP A 141 9.83 21.81 9.78
C TRP A 141 8.95 22.76 8.97
N LYS A 142 8.79 22.44 7.69
CA LYS A 142 7.91 23.15 6.75
C LYS A 142 7.16 22.10 5.95
N ARG A 143 5.89 22.38 5.66
CA ARG A 143 5.11 21.54 4.74
C ARG A 143 5.77 21.56 3.36
N GLU A 144 5.94 20.38 2.77
CA GLU A 144 6.46 20.25 1.41
C GLU A 144 5.48 20.84 0.38
N GLU A 145 6.03 21.46 -0.66
CA GLU A 145 5.25 22.01 -1.77
C GLU A 145 5.14 20.98 -2.90
N VAL A 146 4.06 21.08 -3.68
CA VAL A 146 3.93 20.31 -4.93
C VAL A 146 5.05 20.67 -5.90
N SER A 147 5.47 19.71 -6.72
CA SER A 147 6.53 19.94 -7.72
C SER A 147 6.24 21.17 -8.58
N GLY A 148 7.20 22.11 -8.65
CA GLY A 148 7.06 23.35 -9.41
C GLY A 148 7.08 23.21 -10.94
N TYR A 149 7.10 21.98 -11.46
CA TYR A 149 7.01 21.72 -12.89
C TYR A 149 5.61 22.08 -13.41
N THR A 150 5.53 22.97 -14.39
CA THR A 150 4.28 23.55 -14.87
C THR A 150 3.43 22.63 -15.76
N GLY A 151 3.87 21.39 -16.02
CA GLY A 151 3.13 20.44 -16.87
C GLY A 151 3.12 20.82 -18.35
N GLY A 152 4.06 21.66 -18.81
CA GLY A 152 4.08 22.13 -20.20
C GLY A 152 4.45 21.04 -21.22
N HIS A 153 5.20 20.01 -20.82
CA HIS A 153 5.62 18.87 -21.66
C HIS A 153 6.22 19.28 -23.02
N GLY A 154 6.95 20.39 -23.06
CA GLY A 154 7.53 20.95 -24.29
C GLY A 154 6.51 21.58 -25.25
N MET A 155 5.23 21.61 -24.89
CA MET A 155 4.17 22.26 -25.64
C MET A 155 4.06 23.72 -25.20
N GLY A 156 3.97 24.62 -26.18
CA GLY A 156 3.59 26.01 -25.92
C GLY A 156 2.16 26.09 -25.41
N ARG A 157 1.86 27.06 -24.55
CA ARG A 157 0.47 27.39 -24.27
C ARG A 157 -0.18 27.81 -25.60
N PRO A 158 -1.32 27.23 -26.00
CA PRO A 158 -2.06 27.75 -27.13
C PRO A 158 -2.37 29.22 -26.86
N VAL A 159 -1.76 30.10 -27.63
CA VAL A 159 -2.26 31.47 -27.80
C VAL A 159 -3.60 31.28 -28.51
N GLY A 160 -4.71 31.63 -27.84
CA GLY A 160 -6.07 31.39 -28.36
C GLY A 160 -6.30 31.99 -29.76
N GLU A 161 -7.51 31.83 -30.30
CA GLU A 161 -7.88 32.12 -31.71
C GLU A 161 -7.60 33.56 -32.23
N GLY A 162 -7.02 34.46 -31.44
CA GLY A 162 -6.80 35.87 -31.77
C GLY A 162 -5.34 36.31 -31.93
N GLN A 163 -4.36 35.42 -31.99
CA GLN A 163 -2.96 35.80 -32.22
C GLN A 163 -2.30 34.93 -33.30
N VAL A 164 -2.53 35.31 -34.56
CA VAL A 164 -1.69 35.00 -35.72
C VAL A 164 -0.99 36.28 -36.15
#